data_AF-A0A7S2VM87-F1
#
_entry.id   AF-A0A7S2VM87-F1
#
_cell.length_a   1.000
_cell.length_b   1.000
_cell.length_c   1.000
_cell.angle_alpha   90.00
_cell.angle_beta   90.00
_cell.angle_gamma   90.00
#
_symmetry.space_group_name_H-M   'P 1'
#
loop_
_entity.id
_entity.type
_entity.pdbx_description
1 polymer ?
#
loop_
_entity_poly.entity_id
_entity_poly.type
_entity_poly.pdbx_seq_one_letter_code
_entity_poly.pdbx_strand_id
1 'polypeptide(L)'
;GPAARSFCSHPDFSPQSKVQDAGDDGVQEKLAKLVQDNKVVLFMKGTPDMPQCGFSRAVAQVLVAEEFQDYAYVDVLKYPEVREGVKKFSDWPTVPQLYVSAEFVGGCDIVTQMHKDGELKDVLDKVR
;
A
#
# COMPACT_ATOMS: atom_id res chain seq x y z
N GLY A 1 0.22 3.13 68.19
CA GLY A 1 -0.24 4.18 67.26
C GLY A 1 0.95 4.80 66.55
N PRO A 2 0.74 5.74 65.61
CA PRO A 2 -0.50 6.10 64.95
C PRO A 2 -0.58 5.59 63.51
N ALA A 3 -1.82 5.46 63.04
CA ALA A 3 -2.17 5.43 61.63
C ALA A 3 -1.87 6.80 60.98
N ALA A 4 -1.45 6.82 59.72
CA ALA A 4 -1.52 8.01 58.88
C ALA A 4 -2.16 7.63 57.55
N ARG A 5 -3.25 8.33 57.26
CA ARG A 5 -4.10 8.19 56.09
C ARG A 5 -3.53 8.95 54.89
N SER A 6 -4.10 8.63 53.73
CA SER A 6 -4.29 9.48 52.55
C SER A 6 -3.10 9.58 51.60
N PHE A 7 -3.29 9.17 50.34
CA PHE A 7 -3.71 10.09 49.28
C PHE A 7 -4.13 9.28 48.05
N CYS A 8 -5.39 9.44 47.62
CA CYS A 8 -5.75 9.15 46.24
C CYS A 8 -5.00 10.15 45.35
N SER A 9 -4.30 9.65 44.35
CA SER A 9 -3.87 10.44 43.20
C SER A 9 -3.87 9.54 41.98
N HIS A 10 -5.02 9.52 41.29
CA HIS A 10 -4.98 9.48 39.84
C HIS A 10 -4.69 10.91 39.38
N PRO A 11 -3.66 11.09 38.55
CA PRO A 11 -3.94 11.36 37.15
C PRO A 11 -2.97 10.64 36.20
N ASP A 12 -3.54 9.90 35.25
CA ASP A 12 -3.44 10.24 33.84
C ASP A 12 -2.08 10.81 33.38
N PHE A 13 -1.04 9.98 33.42
CA PHE A 13 0.16 10.22 32.62
C PHE A 13 0.18 9.20 31.49
N SER A 14 -0.64 9.49 30.48
CA SER A 14 -0.50 8.95 29.14
C SER A 14 0.98 9.02 28.73
N PRO A 15 1.65 7.90 28.43
CA PRO A 15 3.00 7.97 27.89
C PRO A 15 2.91 8.67 26.53
N GLN A 16 3.39 9.92 26.51
CA GLN A 16 3.57 10.71 25.30
C GLN A 16 4.35 9.88 24.30
N SER A 17 3.76 9.74 23.12
CA SER A 17 4.28 9.04 21.96
C SER A 17 5.73 9.44 21.68
N LYS A 18 6.66 8.64 22.20
CA LYS A 18 8.07 8.73 21.90
C LYS A 18 8.37 7.65 20.86
N VAL A 19 8.58 8.14 19.66
CA VAL A 19 9.28 7.53 18.53
C VAL A 19 10.24 6.41 18.97
N GLN A 20 10.21 5.30 18.22
CA GLN A 20 11.21 4.21 18.11
C GLN A 20 10.74 2.84 18.61
N ASP A 21 9.91 2.18 17.78
CA ASP A 21 10.18 0.84 17.24
C ASP A 21 9.33 0.70 15.96
N ALA A 22 9.89 1.05 14.80
CA ALA A 22 9.19 0.92 13.52
C ALA A 22 9.36 -0.51 12.98
N GLY A 23 9.02 -1.49 13.80
CA GLY A 23 8.72 -2.84 13.35
C GLY A 23 7.52 -2.82 12.39
N ASP A 24 7.36 -3.91 11.65
CA ASP A 24 6.37 -4.18 10.58
C ASP A 24 5.10 -3.29 10.56
N ASP A 25 4.46 -3.06 11.71
CA ASP A 25 3.25 -2.24 11.90
C ASP A 25 3.34 -0.82 11.29
N GLY A 26 4.49 -0.15 11.44
CA GLY A 26 4.66 1.22 10.93
C GLY A 26 4.71 1.31 9.39
N VAL A 27 5.11 0.21 8.73
CA VAL A 27 5.06 0.13 7.26
C VAL A 27 3.65 -0.21 6.80
N GLN A 28 2.97 -1.13 7.50
CA GLN A 28 1.58 -1.48 7.19
C GLN A 28 0.66 -0.26 7.25
N GLU A 29 0.80 0.59 8.28
CA GLU A 29 0.01 1.82 8.40
C GLU A 29 0.27 2.80 7.24
N LYS A 30 1.53 2.95 6.82
CA LYS A 30 1.88 3.77 5.65
C LYS A 30 1.29 3.22 4.36
N LEU A 31 1.31 1.90 4.16
CA LEU A 31 0.72 1.25 3.00
C LEU A 31 -0.79 1.44 2.98
N ALA A 32 -1.46 1.18 4.11
CA ALA A 32 -2.89 1.38 4.28
C ALA A 32 -3.29 2.82 3.99
N LYS A 33 -2.56 3.79 4.54
CA LYS A 33 -2.78 5.20 4.25
C LYS A 33 -2.57 5.54 2.78
N LEU A 34 -1.52 5.02 2.16
CA LEU A 34 -1.20 5.30 0.76
C LEU A 34 -2.29 4.76 -0.19
N VAL A 35 -2.83 3.57 0.07
CA VAL A 35 -3.94 3.00 -0.73
C VAL A 35 -5.30 3.63 -0.40
N GLN A 36 -5.46 4.26 0.77
CA GLN A 36 -6.67 5.02 1.12
C GLN A 36 -6.65 6.45 0.55
N ASP A 37 -5.49 7.12 0.57
CA ASP A 37 -5.33 8.50 0.10
C ASP A 37 -5.37 8.59 -1.43
N ASN A 38 -5.12 7.47 -2.13
CA ASN A 38 -5.06 7.42 -3.59
C ASN A 38 -6.07 6.41 -4.13
N LYS A 39 -6.86 6.81 -5.13
CA LYS A 39 -7.85 5.93 -5.76
C LYS A 39 -7.23 4.71 -6.43
N VAL A 40 -6.06 4.88 -7.06
CA VAL A 40 -5.33 3.78 -7.71
C VAL A 40 -3.88 3.87 -7.32
N VAL A 41 -3.31 2.73 -6.91
CA VAL A 41 -1.92 2.62 -6.48
C VAL A 41 -1.26 1.44 -7.14
N LEU A 42 -0.13 1.68 -7.80
CA LEU A 42 0.71 0.65 -8.40
C LEU A 42 2.03 0.51 -7.63
N PHE A 43 2.21 -0.61 -6.95
CA PHE A 43 3.51 -1.00 -6.41
C PHE A 43 4.30 -1.73 -7.51
N MET A 44 5.42 -1.17 -7.92
CA MET A 44 6.19 -1.71 -9.05
C MET A 44 7.71 -1.61 -8.83
N LYS A 45 8.48 -2.31 -9.66
CA LYS A 45 9.94 -2.23 -9.68
C LYS A 45 10.37 -1.17 -10.71
N GLY A 46 10.90 -0.06 -10.24
CA GLY A 46 11.17 1.12 -11.05
C GLY A 46 9.98 2.07 -11.09
N THR A 47 9.82 2.80 -12.19
CA THR A 47 8.76 3.80 -12.39
C THR A 47 7.94 3.46 -13.64
N PRO A 48 6.73 4.02 -13.83
CA PRO A 48 5.96 3.83 -15.05
C PRO A 48 6.74 4.19 -16.32
N ASP A 49 7.51 5.28 -16.28
CA ASP A 49 8.35 5.74 -17.39
C ASP A 49 9.61 4.87 -17.59
N MET A 50 10.19 4.40 -16.49
CA MET A 50 11.40 3.58 -16.48
C MET A 50 11.21 2.31 -15.64
N PRO A 51 10.49 1.30 -16.16
CA PRO A 51 10.27 0.05 -15.45
C PRO A 51 11.53 -0.80 -15.46
N GLN A 52 11.89 -1.37 -14.31
CA GLN A 52 13.10 -2.20 -14.14
C GLN A 52 12.80 -3.71 -14.13
N CYS A 53 11.57 -4.10 -14.44
CA CYS A 53 11.14 -5.49 -14.50
C CYS A 53 10.07 -5.68 -15.59
N GLY A 54 10.14 -6.78 -16.34
CA GLY A 54 9.18 -7.08 -17.41
C GLY A 54 7.73 -7.14 -16.92
N PHE A 55 7.49 -7.70 -15.73
CA PHE A 55 6.15 -7.73 -15.13
C PHE A 55 5.65 -6.33 -14.76
N SER A 56 6.51 -5.48 -14.20
CA SER A 56 6.18 -4.08 -13.91
C SER A 56 5.88 -3.28 -15.18
N ARG A 57 6.63 -3.52 -16.25
CA ARG A 57 6.39 -2.93 -17.57
C ARG A 57 5.05 -3.39 -18.16
N ALA A 58 4.66 -4.66 -17.97
CA ALA A 58 3.39 -5.17 -18.45
C ALA A 58 2.20 -4.46 -17.80
N VAL A 59 2.18 -4.35 -16.46
CA VAL A 59 1.10 -3.64 -15.74
C VAL A 59 1.04 -2.16 -16.10
N ALA A 60 2.18 -1.47 -16.20
CA ALA A 60 2.20 -0.07 -16.64
C ALA A 60 1.65 0.10 -18.06
N GLN A 61 1.98 -0.79 -19.00
CA GLN A 61 1.42 -0.77 -20.35
C GLN A 61 -0.08 -1.04 -20.37
N VAL A 62 -0.58 -1.93 -19.49
CA VAL A 62 -2.01 -2.18 -19.36
C VAL A 62 -2.76 -0.92 -18.91
N LEU A 63 -2.26 -0.20 -17.88
CA LEU A 63 -2.86 1.06 -17.45
C LEU A 63 -2.84 2.14 -18.55
N VAL A 64 -1.77 2.18 -19.35
CA VAL A 64 -1.69 3.06 -20.53
C VAL A 64 -2.71 2.67 -21.60
N ALA A 65 -2.90 1.37 -21.84
CA ALA A 65 -3.89 0.86 -22.80
C ALA A 65 -5.33 1.15 -22.36
N GLU A 66 -5.59 1.20 -21.05
CA GLU A 66 -6.86 1.64 -20.47
C GLU A 66 -7.03 3.17 -20.42
N GLU A 67 -6.05 3.92 -20.92
CA GLU A 67 -6.02 5.39 -20.89
C GLU A 67 -6.11 5.97 -19.47
N PHE A 68 -5.62 5.22 -18.46
CA PHE A 68 -5.67 5.60 -17.06
C PHE A 68 -4.32 6.13 -16.58
N GLN A 69 -4.24 7.44 -16.33
CA GLN A 69 -3.00 8.13 -15.92
C GLN A 69 -3.04 8.66 -14.48
N ASP A 70 -4.22 8.74 -13.87
CA ASP A 70 -4.40 9.29 -12.52
C ASP A 70 -4.23 8.21 -11.44
N TYR A 71 -3.00 7.68 -11.34
CA TYR A 71 -2.62 6.70 -10.32
C TYR A 71 -1.32 7.08 -9.64
N ALA A 72 -1.22 6.76 -8.36
CA ALA A 72 0.04 6.82 -7.64
C ALA A 72 0.87 5.57 -7.92
N TYR A 73 2.19 5.70 -7.93
CA TYR A 73 3.09 4.56 -8.04
C TYR A 73 4.15 4.61 -6.93
N VAL A 74 4.60 3.41 -6.53
CA VAL A 74 5.66 3.26 -5.53
C VAL A 74 6.73 2.33 -6.07
N ASP A 75 7.95 2.86 -6.19
CA ASP A 75 9.12 2.08 -6.57
C ASP A 75 9.64 1.28 -5.37
N VAL A 76 9.29 -0.01 -5.33
CA VAL A 76 9.66 -0.90 -4.23
C VAL A 76 11.16 -1.24 -4.20
N LEU A 77 11.92 -0.88 -5.24
CA LEU A 77 13.38 -1.06 -5.24
C LEU A 77 14.10 -0.01 -4.39
N LYS A 78 13.49 1.17 -4.23
CA LYS A 78 14.04 2.26 -3.40
C LYS A 78 13.76 2.05 -1.91
N TYR A 79 12.74 1.28 -1.59
CA TYR A 79 12.24 1.08 -0.22
C TYR A 79 12.09 -0.42 0.08
N PRO A 80 13.16 -1.09 0.56
CA PRO A 80 13.12 -2.52 0.91
C PRO A 80 12.03 -2.88 1.92
N GLU A 81 11.73 -1.98 2.85
CA GLU A 81 10.68 -2.14 3.86
C GLU A 81 9.29 -2.18 3.22
N VAL A 82 9.03 -1.34 2.22
CA VAL A 82 7.78 -1.34 1.44
C VAL A 82 7.68 -2.62 0.61
N ARG A 83 8.78 -3.10 0.05
CA ARG A 83 8.81 -4.33 -0.74
C ARG A 83 8.36 -5.54 0.06
N GLU A 84 8.82 -5.69 1.30
CA GLU A 84 8.39 -6.81 2.14
C GLU A 84 7.02 -6.52 2.79
N GLY A 85 6.77 -5.27 3.17
CA GLY A 85 5.51 -4.83 3.75
C GLY A 85 4.32 -5.05 2.81
N VAL A 86 4.45 -4.70 1.52
CA VAL A 86 3.36 -4.82 0.54
C VAL A 86 2.96 -6.26 0.31
N LYS A 87 3.94 -7.18 0.29
CA LYS A 87 3.65 -8.62 0.15
C LYS A 87 2.80 -9.13 1.30
N LYS A 88 3.16 -8.75 2.53
CA LYS A 88 2.39 -9.10 3.73
C LYS A 88 1.01 -8.42 3.76
N PHE A 89 0.93 -7.16 3.33
CA PHE A 89 -0.32 -6.39 3.29
C PHE A 89 -1.35 -7.02 2.34
N SER A 90 -0.93 -7.42 1.14
CA SER A 90 -1.77 -8.11 0.14
C SER A 90 -1.99 -9.61 0.41
N ASP A 91 -1.24 -10.21 1.33
CA ASP A 91 -1.01 -11.67 1.35
C ASP A 91 -0.60 -12.24 -0.03
N TRP A 92 0.24 -11.50 -0.77
CA TRP A 92 0.65 -11.83 -2.13
C TRP A 92 2.17 -11.82 -2.30
N PRO A 93 2.79 -12.90 -2.80
CA PRO A 93 4.24 -13.09 -2.74
C PRO A 93 5.03 -12.25 -3.75
N THR A 94 4.38 -11.68 -4.77
CA THR A 94 5.06 -11.05 -5.92
C THR A 94 4.69 -9.59 -6.12
N VAL A 95 5.53 -8.89 -6.90
CA VAL A 95 5.29 -7.52 -7.39
C VAL A 95 5.54 -7.53 -8.90
N PRO A 96 4.85 -6.71 -9.70
CA PRO A 96 3.99 -5.57 -9.33
C PRO A 96 2.65 -5.98 -8.70
N GLN A 97 2.05 -5.07 -7.93
CA GLN A 97 0.72 -5.19 -7.32
C GLN A 97 -0.10 -3.92 -7.59
N LEU A 98 -1.35 -4.09 -8.02
CA LEU A 98 -2.29 -3.01 -8.26
C LEU A 98 -3.37 -2.97 -7.19
N TYR A 99 -3.64 -1.78 -6.67
CA TYR A 99 -4.75 -1.48 -5.78
C TYR A 99 -5.66 -0.45 -6.41
N VAL A 100 -6.96 -0.63 -6.23
CA VAL A 100 -8.00 0.29 -6.68
C VAL A 100 -8.99 0.48 -5.52
N SER A 101 -9.28 1.72 -5.14
CA SER A 101 -10.14 2.07 -4.00
C SER A 101 -9.76 1.38 -2.69
N ALA A 102 -8.46 1.35 -2.36
CA ALA A 102 -7.91 0.62 -1.22
C ALA A 102 -8.11 -0.90 -1.24
N GLU A 103 -8.63 -1.48 -2.33
CA GLU A 103 -8.78 -2.92 -2.52
C GLU A 103 -7.66 -3.48 -3.39
N PHE A 104 -7.16 -4.65 -3.01
CA PHE A 104 -6.16 -5.36 -3.80
C PHE A 104 -6.81 -5.97 -5.04
N VAL A 105 -6.38 -5.53 -6.23
CA VAL A 105 -6.89 -6.06 -7.51
C VAL A 105 -6.11 -7.30 -7.93
N GLY A 106 -4.78 -7.24 -7.85
CA GLY A 106 -3.95 -8.37 -8.20
C GLY A 106 -2.52 -8.03 -8.61
N GLY A 107 -1.76 -9.08 -8.92
CA GLY A 107 -0.44 -8.98 -9.54
C GLY A 107 -0.48 -8.84 -11.06
N CYS A 108 0.69 -8.92 -11.70
CA CYS A 108 0.84 -8.78 -13.15
C CYS A 108 -0.11 -9.67 -13.97
N ASP A 109 -0.18 -10.96 -13.64
CA ASP A 109 -0.93 -11.94 -14.42
C ASP A 109 -2.44 -11.68 -14.33
N ILE A 110 -2.94 -11.39 -13.11
CA ILE A 110 -4.34 -11.08 -12.86
C ILE A 110 -4.75 -9.79 -13.58
N VAL A 111 -3.97 -8.71 -13.42
CA VAL A 111 -4.28 -7.43 -14.07
C VAL A 111 -4.25 -7.56 -15.59
N THR A 112 -3.30 -8.31 -16.15
CA THR A 112 -3.23 -8.56 -17.59
C THR A 112 -4.41 -9.40 -18.08
N GLN A 113 -4.89 -10.33 -17.28
CA GLN A 113 -6.06 -11.15 -17.61
C GLN A 113 -7.35 -10.31 -17.54
N MET A 114 -7.56 -9.55 -16.47
CA MET A 114 -8.70 -8.64 -16.32
C MET A 114 -8.77 -7.60 -17.44
N HIS A 115 -7.63 -7.13 -17.95
CA HIS A 115 -7.58 -6.27 -19.13
C HIS A 115 -8.12 -6.97 -20.38
N LYS A 116 -7.71 -8.22 -20.64
CA LYS A 116 -8.18 -8.99 -21.80
C LYS A 116 -9.68 -9.30 -21.72
N ASP A 117 -10.16 -9.54 -20.51
CA ASP A 117 -11.56 -9.87 -20.26
C ASP A 117 -12.45 -8.60 -20.20
N GLY A 118 -11.83 -7.40 -20.17
CA GLY A 118 -12.52 -6.11 -20.09
C GLY A 118 -12.91 -5.68 -18.67
N GLU A 119 -12.78 -6.56 -17.68
CA GLU A 119 -13.13 -6.29 -16.29
C GLU A 119 -12.27 -5.17 -15.67
N LEU A 120 -11.00 -5.06 -16.06
CA LEU A 120 -10.12 -4.02 -15.53
C LEU A 120 -10.64 -2.62 -15.88
N LYS A 121 -11.15 -2.45 -17.10
CA LYS A 121 -11.74 -1.19 -17.55
C LYS A 121 -12.91 -0.79 -16.66
N ASP A 122 -13.82 -1.71 -16.38
CA ASP A 122 -14.98 -1.45 -15.53
C ASP A 122 -14.59 -1.09 -14.08
N VAL A 123 -13.50 -1.68 -13.59
CA VAL A 123 -12.94 -1.36 -12.26
C VAL A 123 -12.34 0.04 -12.24
N LEU A 124 -11.57 0.42 -13.26
CA LEU A 124 -10.93 1.73 -13.37
C LEU A 124 -11.95 2.85 -13.64
N ASP A 125 -12.99 2.60 -14.45
CA ASP A 125 -14.02 3.59 -14.76
C ASP A 125 -14.86 3.98 -13.53
N LYS A 126 -14.99 3.09 -12.53
CA LYS A 126 -15.67 3.40 -11.25
C LYS A 126 -14.93 4.43 -10.41
N VAL A 127 -13.61 4.55 -10.61
CA VAL A 127 -12.74 5.45 -9.83
C VAL A 127 -12.27 6.67 -10.62
N ARG A 128 -12.62 6.75 -11.90
CA ARG A 128 -12.30 7.87 -12.79
C ARG A 128 -12.91 9.19 -12.32
#